data_AF-A0A2T7PL14-F1
#
_entry.id   AF-A0A2T7PL14-F1
#
_cell.length_a   1.000
_cell.length_b   1.000
_cell.length_c   1.000
_cell.angle_alpha   90.00
_cell.angle_beta   90.00
_cell.angle_gamma   90.00
#
_symmetry.space_group_name_H-M   'P 1'
#
loop_
_entity.id
_entity.type
_entity.pdbx_description
1 polymer ?
#
loop_
_entity_poly.entity_id
_entity_poly.type
_entity_poly.pdbx_seq_one_letter_code
_entity_poly.pdbx_strand_id
1 'polypeptide(L)'
;MSQVYTDYEVIPKLEYCSSHHMEIWLGSIYAYKGLLLAFGCFLAWETRHVSIPALNDSKYIGLSVYNVVIMCTCGAAVTFVIKDQPTHSFVIIAVFIIFATTATLCLVFVPKVSSSTSSAFVS
;
A
#
# COMPACT_ATOMS: atom_id res chain seq x y z
N MET A 1 7.81 -3.58 -32.37
CA MET A 1 8.74 -4.09 -33.39
C MET A 1 8.53 -5.58 -33.50
N SER A 2 7.74 -6.02 -34.47
CA SER A 2 7.43 -7.44 -34.72
C SER A 2 8.68 -8.09 -35.33
N GLN A 3 9.20 -9.14 -34.71
CA GLN A 3 10.28 -9.96 -35.29
C GLN A 3 9.67 -10.78 -36.43
N VAL A 4 10.01 -10.43 -37.68
CA VAL A 4 9.65 -11.22 -38.86
C VAL A 4 10.69 -12.33 -39.00
N TYR A 5 10.36 -13.52 -38.50
CA TYR A 5 11.08 -14.74 -38.88
C TYR A 5 10.47 -15.20 -40.21
N THR A 6 11.31 -15.44 -41.22
CA THR A 6 10.86 -15.97 -42.52
C THR A 6 9.98 -17.19 -42.27
N ASP A 7 8.72 -17.12 -42.68
CA ASP A 7 7.66 -18.14 -42.64
C ASP A 7 6.61 -18.13 -41.49
N TYR A 8 6.70 -17.26 -40.47
CA TYR A 8 5.58 -17.10 -39.50
C TYR A 8 5.47 -15.71 -38.84
N GLU A 9 4.24 -15.25 -38.63
CA GLU A 9 3.92 -14.01 -37.91
C GLU A 9 3.59 -14.33 -36.44
N VAL A 10 4.42 -13.85 -35.51
CA VAL A 10 4.17 -14.00 -34.07
C VAL A 10 3.28 -12.86 -33.57
N ILE A 11 2.02 -13.15 -33.30
CA ILE A 11 1.07 -12.20 -32.69
C ILE A 11 1.08 -12.42 -31.17
N PRO A 12 1.64 -11.50 -30.37
CA PRO A 12 1.61 -11.63 -28.92
C PRO A 12 0.16 -11.56 -28.41
N LYS A 13 -0.23 -12.56 -27.61
CA LYS A 13 -1.53 -12.61 -26.91
C LYS A 13 -1.28 -12.46 -25.42
N LEU A 14 -2.05 -11.60 -24.77
CA LEU A 14 -2.00 -11.39 -23.33
C LEU A 14 -3.31 -11.88 -22.72
N GLU A 15 -3.24 -12.94 -21.92
CA GLU A 15 -4.40 -13.50 -21.22
C GLU A 15 -4.64 -12.74 -19.91
N TYR A 16 -5.89 -12.37 -19.64
CA TYR A 16 -6.29 -11.67 -18.43
C TYR A 16 -7.51 -12.34 -17.78
N CYS A 17 -7.50 -12.40 -16.46
CA CYS A 17 -8.67 -12.84 -15.70
C CYS A 17 -9.66 -11.70 -15.62
N SER A 18 -10.84 -11.86 -16.23
CA SER A 18 -11.91 -10.86 -16.21
C SER A 18 -13.25 -11.50 -15.92
N SER A 19 -14.15 -10.70 -15.34
CA SER A 19 -15.55 -11.04 -15.10
C SER A 19 -16.44 -10.04 -15.83
N HIS A 20 -17.65 -10.45 -16.18
CA HIS A 20 -18.62 -9.60 -16.90
C HIS A 20 -18.92 -8.27 -16.18
N HIS A 21 -18.80 -8.24 -14.84
CA HIS A 21 -19.05 -7.05 -14.02
C HIS A 21 -17.82 -6.66 -13.18
N MET A 22 -16.60 -6.91 -13.69
CA MET A 22 -15.36 -6.71 -12.94
C MET A 22 -15.20 -5.29 -12.39
N GLU A 23 -15.59 -4.26 -13.14
CA GLU A 23 -15.49 -2.86 -12.70
C GLU A 23 -16.35 -2.58 -11.47
N ILE A 24 -17.56 -3.15 -11.41
CA ILE A 24 -18.48 -2.98 -10.28
C ILE A 24 -17.90 -3.67 -9.04
N TRP A 25 -17.43 -4.91 -9.17
CA TRP A 25 -16.83 -5.65 -8.07
C TRP A 25 -15.55 -4.98 -7.54
N LEU A 26 -14.64 -4.59 -8.45
CA LEU A 26 -13.43 -3.87 -8.08
C LEU A 26 -13.78 -2.52 -7.43
N GLY A 27 -14.71 -1.76 -8.02
CA GLY A 27 -15.16 -0.48 -7.51
C GLY A 27 -15.71 -0.57 -6.09
N SER A 28 -16.57 -1.55 -5.81
CA SER A 28 -17.10 -1.80 -4.45
C SER A 28 -15.99 -2.14 -3.45
N ILE A 29 -15.03 -2.99 -3.83
CA ILE A 29 -13.91 -3.36 -2.94
C ILE A 29 -13.00 -2.16 -2.68
N TYR A 30 -12.66 -1.39 -3.72
CA TYR A 30 -11.84 -0.18 -3.57
C TYR A 30 -12.54 0.88 -2.71
N ALA A 31 -13.85 1.07 -2.87
CA ALA A 31 -14.62 1.99 -2.05
C ALA A 31 -14.62 1.57 -0.57
N TYR A 32 -14.88 0.29 -0.28
CA TYR A 32 -14.85 -0.25 1.08
C TYR A 32 -13.48 -0.09 1.73
N LYS A 33 -12.41 -0.48 1.03
CA LYS A 33 -11.02 -0.35 1.51
C LYS A 33 -10.62 1.11 1.70
N GLY A 34 -11.04 1.99 0.78
CA GLY A 34 -10.78 3.43 0.84
C GLY A 34 -11.46 4.10 2.03
N LEU A 35 -12.72 3.75 2.31
CA LEU A 35 -13.44 4.28 3.47
C LEU A 35 -12.80 3.81 4.79
N LEU A 36 -12.34 2.56 4.84
CA LEU A 36 -11.61 2.03 5.99
C LEU A 36 -10.28 2.76 6.22
N LEU A 37 -9.54 3.09 5.14
CA LEU A 37 -8.33 3.92 5.20
C LEU A 37 -8.64 5.34 5.67
N ALA A 38 -9.70 5.97 5.17
CA ALA A 38 -10.12 7.31 5.57
C ALA A 38 -10.49 7.36 7.06
N PHE A 39 -11.21 6.36 7.55
CA PHE A 39 -11.53 6.23 8.97
C PHE A 39 -10.25 6.05 9.83
N GLY A 40 -9.30 5.22 9.39
CA GLY A 40 -8.01 5.08 10.07
C GLY A 40 -7.22 6.40 10.10
N CYS A 41 -7.24 7.17 9.01
CA CYS A 41 -6.61 8.50 8.95
C CYS A 41 -7.30 9.50 9.88
N PHE A 42 -8.64 9.47 9.97
CA PHE A 42 -9.39 10.33 10.89
C PHE A 42 -9.04 10.03 12.35
N LEU A 43 -8.99 8.76 12.75
CA LEU A 43 -8.55 8.35 14.09
C LEU A 43 -7.11 8.78 14.38
N ALA A 44 -6.21 8.66 13.40
CA ALA A 44 -4.82 9.13 13.51
C ALA A 44 -4.72 10.66 13.59
N TRP A 45 -5.65 11.40 12.96
CA TRP A 45 -5.70 12.85 12.99
C TRP A 45 -6.22 13.38 14.33
N GLU A 46 -7.33 12.83 14.83
CA GLU A 46 -7.89 13.21 16.15
C GLU A 46 -6.89 12.96 17.29
N THR A 47 -6.07 11.92 17.17
CA THR A 47 -4.99 11.63 18.13
C THR A 47 -3.78 12.59 18.04
N ARG A 48 -3.72 13.48 17.04
CA ARG A 48 -2.62 14.46 16.86
C ARG A 48 -2.73 15.70 17.76
N HIS A 49 -3.94 16.13 18.12
CA HIS A 49 -4.15 17.41 18.82
C HIS A 49 -3.98 17.30 20.35
N VAL A 50 -3.97 16.09 20.92
CA VAL A 50 -3.69 15.84 22.35
C VAL A 50 -2.19 15.59 22.56
N SER A 51 -1.38 16.60 22.25
CA SER A 51 0.08 16.51 22.27
C SER A 51 0.65 16.87 23.65
N ILE A 52 0.67 15.91 24.58
CA ILE A 52 1.40 16.00 25.84
C ILE A 52 2.86 15.54 25.58
N PRO A 53 3.90 16.34 25.91
CA PRO A 53 5.31 16.06 25.60
C PRO A 53 5.93 14.83 26.31
N ALA A 54 5.16 14.06 27.08
CA ALA A 54 5.55 12.82 27.73
C ALA A 54 5.23 11.54 26.92
N LEU A 55 4.65 11.67 25.72
CA LEU A 55 4.15 10.53 24.91
C LEU A 55 4.58 10.63 23.44
N ASN A 56 5.87 10.87 23.17
CA ASN A 56 6.43 10.95 21.81
C ASN A 56 6.25 9.64 21.01
N ASP A 57 5.92 8.52 21.68
CA ASP A 57 5.62 7.21 21.09
C ASP A 57 4.35 7.20 20.20
N SER A 58 3.31 7.96 20.56
CA SER A 58 2.06 8.02 19.77
C SER A 58 2.21 8.89 18.51
N LYS A 59 3.16 9.82 18.51
CA LYS A 59 3.48 10.69 17.36
C LYS A 59 4.12 9.90 16.21
N TYR A 60 4.97 8.91 16.50
CA TYR A 60 5.54 8.03 15.48
C TYR A 60 4.46 7.18 14.80
N ILE A 61 3.46 6.73 15.56
CA ILE A 61 2.31 5.99 15.02
C ILE A 61 1.52 6.88 14.05
N GLY A 62 1.22 8.13 14.43
CA GLY A 62 0.51 9.08 13.55
C GLY A 62 1.28 9.47 12.28
N LEU A 63 2.59 9.71 12.39
CA LEU A 63 3.46 10.02 11.23
C LEU A 63 3.50 8.86 10.22
N SER A 64 3.38 7.64 10.74
CA SER A 64 3.46 6.43 9.94
C SER A 64 2.20 6.12 9.15
N VAL A 65 1.04 6.37 9.74
CA VAL A 65 -0.25 6.30 9.05
C VAL A 65 -0.27 7.30 7.90
N TYR A 66 0.31 8.50 8.11
CA TYR A 66 0.46 9.50 7.06
C TYR A 66 1.32 9.00 5.88
N ASN A 67 2.47 8.38 6.14
CA ASN A 67 3.34 7.83 5.11
C ASN A 67 2.69 6.66 4.35
N VAL A 68 1.95 5.79 5.05
CA VAL A 68 1.22 4.68 4.42
C VAL A 68 0.08 5.18 3.54
N VAL A 69 -0.67 6.19 4.00
CA VAL A 69 -1.75 6.80 3.22
C VAL A 69 -1.20 7.42 1.93
N ILE A 70 -0.11 8.18 2.01
CA ILE A 70 0.54 8.78 0.83
C ILE A 70 0.98 7.68 -0.16
N MET A 71 1.65 6.64 0.34
CA MET A 71 2.10 5.50 -0.50
C MET A 71 0.92 4.78 -1.16
N CYS A 72 -0.19 4.56 -0.45
CA CYS A 72 -1.39 3.94 -1.01
C CYS A 72 -2.06 4.82 -2.08
N THR A 73 -2.16 6.13 -1.86
CA THR A 73 -2.75 7.06 -2.85
C THR A 73 -1.87 7.16 -4.10
N CYS A 74 -0.55 7.25 -3.94
CA CYS A 74 0.40 7.25 -5.04
C CYS A 74 0.35 5.92 -5.83
N GLY A 75 0.36 4.77 -5.15
CA GLY A 75 0.27 3.45 -5.81
C GLY A 75 -1.02 3.28 -6.62
N ALA A 76 -2.15 3.77 -6.10
CA ALA A 76 -3.41 3.77 -6.84
C ALA A 76 -3.33 4.65 -8.09
N ALA A 77 -2.80 5.88 -7.98
CA ALA A 77 -2.64 6.80 -9.11
C ALA A 77 -1.73 6.20 -10.20
N VAL A 78 -0.60 5.59 -9.82
CA VAL A 78 0.32 4.95 -10.77
C VAL A 78 -0.31 3.77 -11.49
N THR A 79 -1.16 2.99 -10.80
CA THR A 79 -1.93 1.90 -11.40
C THR A 79 -2.91 2.40 -12.47
N PHE A 80 -3.46 3.61 -12.32
CA PHE A 80 -4.31 4.21 -13.35
C PHE A 80 -3.51 4.73 -14.56
N VAL A 81 -2.30 5.23 -14.35
CA VAL A 81 -1.45 5.82 -15.40
C VAL A 81 -0.82 4.73 -16.28
N ILE A 82 -0.40 3.61 -15.70
CA ILE A 82 0.29 2.54 -16.43
C ILE A 82 -0.72 1.43 -16.72
N LYS A 83 -1.51 1.59 -17.79
CA LYS A 83 -2.43 0.56 -18.30
C LYS A 83 -1.85 -0.25 -19.46
N ASP A 84 -0.95 0.34 -20.23
CA ASP A 84 -0.50 -0.21 -21.52
C ASP A 84 0.64 -1.24 -21.41
N GLN A 85 1.25 -1.40 -20.22
CA GLN A 85 2.37 -2.33 -20.02
C GLN A 85 2.21 -3.16 -18.74
N PRO A 86 1.62 -4.37 -18.82
CA PRO A 86 1.24 -5.17 -17.64
C PRO A 86 2.44 -5.57 -16.77
N THR A 87 3.61 -5.78 -17.37
CA THR A 87 4.86 -6.08 -16.63
C THR A 87 5.29 -4.92 -15.73
N HIS A 88 5.19 -3.68 -16.24
CA HIS A 88 5.58 -2.48 -15.48
C HIS A 88 4.59 -2.21 -14.34
N SER A 89 3.29 -2.31 -14.62
CA SER A 89 2.25 -2.15 -13.60
C SER A 89 2.42 -3.18 -12.48
N PHE A 90 2.70 -4.44 -12.82
CA PHE A 90 2.92 -5.50 -11.83
C PHE A 90 4.10 -5.20 -10.89
N VAL A 91 5.27 -4.86 -11.44
CA VAL A 91 6.47 -4.56 -10.65
C VAL A 91 6.23 -3.38 -9.72
N ILE A 92 5.61 -2.31 -10.22
CA ILE A 92 5.36 -1.11 -9.42
C ILE A 92 4.38 -1.40 -8.30
N ILE A 93 3.25 -2.07 -8.60
CA ILE A 93 2.26 -2.46 -7.58
C ILE A 93 2.91 -3.33 -6.51
N ALA A 94 3.74 -4.31 -6.89
CA ALA A 94 4.43 -5.18 -5.95
C ALA A 94 5.36 -4.39 -5.01
N VAL A 95 6.12 -3.42 -5.52
CA VAL A 95 6.99 -2.55 -4.71
C VAL A 95 6.16 -1.72 -3.71
N PHE A 96 5.05 -1.12 -4.16
CA PHE A 96 4.16 -0.38 -3.27
C PHE A 96 3.57 -1.27 -2.16
N ILE A 97 3.17 -2.50 -2.48
CA ILE A 97 2.65 -3.47 -1.50
C ILE A 97 3.73 -3.87 -0.49
N ILE A 98 4.94 -4.19 -0.94
CA ILE A 98 6.05 -4.57 -0.05
C ILE A 98 6.36 -3.41 0.90
N PHE A 99 6.53 -2.20 0.38
CA PHE A 99 6.82 -1.05 1.23
C PHE A 99 5.69 -0.76 2.23
N ALA A 100 4.43 -0.80 1.80
CA ALA A 100 3.28 -0.56 2.66
C ALA A 100 3.14 -1.62 3.77
N THR A 101 3.36 -2.90 3.44
CA THR A 101 3.32 -4.00 4.42
C THR A 101 4.49 -3.94 5.39
N THR A 102 5.72 -3.70 4.89
CA THR A 102 6.90 -3.50 5.73
C THR A 102 6.73 -2.33 6.68
N ALA A 103 6.25 -1.18 6.20
CA ALA A 103 5.94 -0.05 7.06
C ALA A 103 4.95 -0.48 8.15
N THR A 104 3.79 -1.03 7.78
CA THR A 104 2.76 -1.47 8.74
C THR A 104 3.32 -2.44 9.79
N LEU A 105 4.11 -3.44 9.37
CA LEU A 105 4.76 -4.42 10.26
C LEU A 105 5.74 -3.73 11.22
N CYS A 106 6.66 -2.93 10.70
CA CYS A 106 7.60 -2.17 11.53
C CYS A 106 6.84 -1.32 12.55
N LEU A 107 5.73 -0.70 12.19
CA LEU A 107 5.00 0.21 13.07
C LEU A 107 4.19 -0.49 14.16
N VAL A 108 3.65 -1.67 13.88
CA VAL A 108 2.95 -2.48 14.88
C VAL A 108 3.94 -3.10 15.87
N PHE A 109 5.12 -3.51 15.39
CA PHE A 109 6.07 -4.27 16.19
C PHE A 109 7.18 -3.44 16.84
N VAL A 110 7.66 -2.35 16.22
CA VAL A 110 8.70 -1.47 16.80
C VAL A 110 8.35 -0.97 18.21
N PRO A 111 7.16 -0.40 18.50
CA PRO A 111 6.85 0.07 19.86
C PRO A 111 6.77 -1.07 20.88
N LYS A 112 6.46 -2.29 20.43
CA LYS A 112 6.46 -3.49 21.29
C LYS A 112 7.87 -4.02 21.56
N VAL A 113 8.78 -3.93 20.59
CA VAL A 113 10.16 -4.40 20.74
C VAL A 113 10.98 -3.42 21.57
N SER A 114 10.82 -2.11 21.39
CA SER A 114 11.50 -1.09 22.21
C SER A 114 11.07 -1.14 23.69
N SER A 115 9.78 -1.42 23.96
CA SER A 115 9.30 -1.64 25.33
C SER A 115 9.76 -2.98 25.92
N SER A 116 9.75 -4.07 25.14
CA SER A 116 10.26 -5.38 25.61
C SER A 116 11.76 -5.40 25.88
N THR A 117 12.57 -4.70 25.09
CA THR A 117 14.00 -4.54 25.37
C THR A 117 14.26 -3.74 26.65
N SER A 118 13.38 -2.80 27.01
CA SER A 118 13.47 -2.11 28.31
C SER A 118 13.15 -3.01 29.51
N SER A 119 12.34 -4.06 29.34
CA SER A 119 12.11 -5.08 30.37
C SER A 119 13.14 -6.23 30.37
N ALA A 120 13.88 -6.45 29.28
CA ALA A 120 14.96 -7.43 29.21
C ALA A 120 16.33 -6.89 29.67
N PHE A 121 16.50 -5.56 29.71
CA PHE A 121 17.68 -4.90 30.29
C PHE A 121 17.48 -4.50 31.76
N VAL A 122 16.28 -4.73 32.31
CA VAL A 122 15.95 -4.67 33.75
C VAL A 122 15.50 -6.07 34.21
N SER A 123 16.39 -7.06 34.05
CA SER A 123 16.39 -8.32 34.80
C SER A 123 17.82 -8.86 34.86
#